data_AF-A0A3D8UK23-F1
#
_entry.id   AF-A0A3D8UK23-F1
#
_cell.length_a   1.000
_cell.length_b   1.000
_cell.length_c   1.000
_cell.angle_alpha   90.00
_cell.angle_beta   90.00
_cell.angle_gamma   90.00
#
_symmetry.space_group_name_H-M   'P 1'
#
loop_
_entity.id
_entity.type
_entity.pdbx_description
1 polymer ?
#
loop_
_entity_poly.entity_id
_entity_poly.type
_entity_poly.pdbx_seq_one_letter_code
_entity_poly.pdbx_strand_id
1 'polypeptide(L)'
;MKNLYEDALHISDVLIKRYATVSVIGRSLGSVIATHLVSRKDIDKFILVTPFDNIQKVAQARFPIYPMSVLIKDKYDSFSKVRDIKAKTLAQNDEVIPLKNSQNLIDVFLREQVTVTTILDSGHNDLSENKHYYNGLHDKIEGKWSQH
;
A
#
# COMPACT_ATOMS: atom_id res chain seq x y z
N MET A 1 1.25 14.28 7.84
CA MET A 1 2.33 13.36 7.37
C MET A 1 3.43 14.02 6.51
N LYS A 2 3.52 15.36 6.42
CA LYS A 2 4.47 16.05 5.53
C LYS A 2 5.94 15.62 5.74
N ASN A 3 6.38 15.49 6.99
CA ASN A 3 7.76 15.10 7.30
C ASN A 3 8.07 13.66 6.85
N LEU A 4 7.14 12.71 7.03
CA LEU A 4 7.33 11.32 6.63
C LEU A 4 7.46 11.15 5.10
N TYR A 5 6.81 12.03 4.33
CA TYR A 5 6.93 12.04 2.88
C TYR A 5 8.28 12.55 2.42
N GLU A 6 8.73 13.67 2.98
CA GLU A 6 10.06 14.22 2.70
C GLU A 6 11.16 13.24 3.09
N ASP A 7 11.03 12.59 4.25
CA ASP A 7 11.98 11.57 4.70
C ASP A 7 12.03 10.39 3.73
N ALA A 8 10.87 9.88 3.29
CA ALA A 8 10.81 8.79 2.32
C ALA A 8 11.46 9.15 0.99
N LEU A 9 11.23 10.38 0.49
CA LEU A 9 11.87 10.88 -0.73
C LEU A 9 13.38 10.99 -0.54
N HIS A 10 13.84 11.56 0.57
CA HIS A 10 15.28 11.74 0.83
C HIS A 10 16.02 10.40 0.95
N ILE A 11 15.44 9.45 1.69
CA ILE A 11 15.99 8.10 1.82
C ILE A 11 16.03 7.42 0.45
N SER A 12 14.98 7.54 -0.36
CA SER A 12 14.95 6.95 -1.71
C SER A 12 16.05 7.50 -2.62
N ASP A 13 16.36 8.80 -2.54
CA ASP A 13 17.40 9.43 -3.35
C ASP A 13 18.80 8.89 -3.00
N VAL A 14 19.02 8.51 -1.74
CA VAL A 14 20.27 7.87 -1.31
C VAL A 14 20.32 6.43 -1.81
N LEU A 15 19.21 5.69 -1.74
CA LEU A 15 19.17 4.26 -2.10
C LEU A 15 19.26 4.04 -3.62
N ILE A 16 18.53 4.82 -4.43
CA ILE A 16 18.53 4.69 -5.90
C ILE A 16 19.92 4.96 -6.49
N LYS A 17 20.74 5.80 -5.82
CA LYS A 17 22.13 6.04 -6.24
C LYS A 17 23.10 4.93 -5.86
N ARG A 18 22.74 4.09 -4.88
CA ARG A 18 23.62 3.04 -4.31
C ARG A 18 23.31 1.65 -4.83
N TYR A 19 22.07 1.40 -5.23
CA TYR A 19 21.60 0.09 -5.64
C TYR A 19 21.06 0.14 -7.07
N ALA A 20 21.35 -0.90 -7.85
CA ALA A 20 20.87 -1.01 -9.23
C ALA A 20 19.35 -1.18 -9.31
N THR A 21 18.72 -1.75 -8.27
CA THR A 21 17.27 -1.91 -8.17
C THR A 21 16.79 -1.55 -6.77
N VAL A 22 15.64 -0.89 -6.69
CA VAL A 22 14.98 -0.54 -5.42
C VAL A 22 13.53 -0.98 -5.51
N SER A 23 13.08 -1.71 -4.48
CA SER A 23 11.67 -2.10 -4.32
C SER A 23 11.07 -1.36 -3.14
N VAL A 24 9.85 -0.87 -3.29
CA VAL A 24 9.12 -0.17 -2.24
C VAL A 24 7.96 -1.03 -1.77
N ILE A 25 7.82 -1.17 -0.45
CA ILE A 25 6.74 -1.92 0.18
C ILE A 25 6.02 -1.01 1.18
N GLY A 26 4.70 -0.89 1.06
CA GLY A 26 3.88 -0.09 1.96
C GLY A 26 2.79 -0.94 2.61
N ARG A 27 2.83 -1.08 3.94
CA ARG A 27 1.80 -1.79 4.72
C ARG A 27 0.93 -0.82 5.52
N SER A 28 -0.39 -0.99 5.48
CA SER A 28 -1.33 -0.18 6.26
C SER A 28 -1.07 1.32 6.04
N LEU A 29 -0.74 2.10 7.08
CA LEU A 29 -0.43 3.53 6.92
C LEU A 29 0.78 3.78 6.00
N GLY A 30 1.75 2.86 6.01
CA GLY A 30 2.91 2.90 5.13
C GLY A 30 2.54 2.81 3.65
N SER A 31 1.37 2.25 3.31
CA SER A 31 0.86 2.25 1.94
C SER A 31 0.67 3.67 1.39
N VAL A 32 0.21 4.62 2.22
CA VAL A 32 0.03 6.01 1.81
C VAL A 32 1.38 6.68 1.51
N ILE A 33 2.38 6.44 2.35
CA ILE A 33 3.74 6.97 2.17
C ILE A 33 4.38 6.37 0.93
N ALA A 34 4.26 5.05 0.76
CA ALA A 34 4.81 4.31 -0.35
C ALA A 34 4.17 4.71 -1.69
N THR A 35 2.84 4.84 -1.75
CA THR A 35 2.12 5.38 -2.92
C THR A 35 2.61 6.78 -3.26
N HIS A 36 2.81 7.64 -2.26
CA HIS A 36 3.32 8.98 -2.51
C HIS A 36 4.75 8.97 -3.06
N LEU A 37 5.63 8.14 -2.51
CA LEU A 37 7.00 7.98 -2.97
C LEU A 37 7.04 7.51 -4.43
N VAL A 38 6.31 6.43 -4.75
CA VAL A 38 6.28 5.83 -6.09
C VAL A 38 5.58 6.75 -7.11
N SER A 39 4.67 7.63 -6.69
CA SER A 39 4.11 8.67 -7.59
C SER A 39 5.11 9.76 -8.01
N ARG A 40 6.31 9.80 -7.39
CA ARG A 40 7.32 10.85 -7.59
C ARG A 40 8.69 10.33 -8.04
N LYS A 41 8.92 9.03 -7.94
CA LYS A 41 10.20 8.38 -8.25
C LYS A 41 9.94 7.19 -9.16
N ASP A 42 10.85 6.95 -10.07
CA ASP A 42 10.80 5.77 -10.94
C ASP A 42 11.25 4.55 -10.13
N ILE A 43 10.29 3.70 -9.75
CA ILE A 43 10.50 2.53 -8.89
C ILE A 43 9.94 1.31 -9.62
N ASP A 44 10.81 0.34 -9.88
CA ASP A 44 10.48 -0.85 -10.68
C ASP A 44 9.47 -1.77 -10.00
N LYS A 45 9.50 -1.86 -8.68
CA LYS A 45 8.71 -2.81 -7.89
C LYS A 45 8.04 -2.10 -6.71
N PHE A 46 6.72 -2.18 -6.66
CA PHE A 46 5.90 -1.53 -5.64
C PHE A 46 4.87 -2.49 -5.08
N ILE A 47 4.98 -2.86 -3.81
CA ILE A 47 4.08 -3.81 -3.17
C ILE A 47 3.26 -3.07 -2.11
N LEU A 48 1.94 -3.20 -2.16
CA LEU A 48 1.07 -2.74 -1.10
C LEU A 48 0.57 -3.94 -0.28
N VAL A 49 0.47 -3.74 1.02
CA VAL A 49 -0.04 -4.75 1.95
C VAL A 49 -1.16 -4.10 2.73
N THR A 50 -2.35 -4.68 2.61
CA THR A 50 -3.59 -4.17 3.21
C THR A 50 -3.77 -2.65 3.01
N PRO A 51 -3.66 -2.15 1.76
CA PRO A 51 -3.76 -0.72 1.53
C PRO A 51 -5.19 -0.23 1.71
N PHE A 52 -5.34 1.02 2.12
CA PHE A 52 -6.65 1.65 2.24
C PHE A 52 -6.73 2.93 1.44
N ASP A 53 -7.96 3.25 1.07
CA ASP A 53 -8.31 4.38 0.23
C ASP A 53 -8.33 5.70 1.00
N ASN A 54 -8.83 5.67 2.25
CA ASN A 54 -8.98 6.82 3.10
C ASN A 54 -8.87 6.44 4.59
N ILE A 55 -7.84 6.96 5.27
CA ILE A 55 -7.61 6.70 6.70
C ILE A 55 -8.78 7.15 7.57
N GLN A 56 -9.48 8.22 7.19
CA GLN A 56 -10.64 8.73 7.88
C GLN A 56 -11.81 7.74 7.82
N LYS A 57 -12.04 7.10 6.66
CA LYS A 57 -13.08 6.05 6.53
C LYS A 57 -12.75 4.85 7.40
N VAL A 58 -11.49 4.43 7.40
CA VAL A 58 -11.02 3.32 8.25
C VAL A 58 -11.19 3.65 9.73
N ALA A 59 -10.72 4.83 10.16
CA ALA A 59 -10.84 5.27 11.55
C ALA A 59 -12.30 5.45 11.98
N GLN A 60 -13.16 6.02 11.13
CA GLN A 60 -14.58 6.23 11.44
C GLN A 60 -15.33 4.89 11.58
N ALA A 61 -15.01 3.90 10.75
CA ALA A 61 -15.58 2.56 10.87
C ALA A 61 -15.16 1.88 12.19
N ARG A 62 -13.91 2.10 12.64
CA ARG A 62 -13.39 1.53 13.88
C ARG A 62 -13.89 2.25 15.14
N PHE A 63 -14.14 3.55 15.05
CA PHE A 63 -14.52 4.40 16.17
C PHE A 63 -15.80 5.18 15.85
N PRO A 64 -16.95 4.51 15.70
CA PRO A 64 -18.18 5.11 15.16
C PRO A 64 -18.76 6.24 16.01
N ILE A 65 -18.51 6.23 17.32
CA ILE A 65 -19.01 7.23 18.28
C ILE A 65 -18.21 8.54 18.20
N TYR A 66 -16.98 8.49 17.69
CA TYR A 66 -16.10 9.65 17.60
C TYR A 66 -16.16 10.26 16.18
N PRO A 67 -16.22 11.59 16.03
CA PRO A 67 -16.23 12.25 14.74
C PRO A 67 -14.81 12.28 14.14
N MET A 68 -14.36 11.14 13.61
CA MET A 68 -13.01 10.98 13.06
C MET A 68 -12.75 11.93 11.89
N SER A 69 -13.80 12.38 11.19
CA SER A 69 -13.73 13.43 10.17
C SER A 69 -13.25 14.79 10.65
N VAL A 70 -13.42 15.09 11.94
CA VAL A 70 -12.98 16.35 12.57
C VAL A 70 -11.60 16.17 13.19
N LEU A 71 -11.34 14.99 13.75
CA LEU A 71 -10.09 14.68 14.45
C LEU A 71 -8.94 14.43 13.47
N ILE A 72 -9.21 13.79 12.34
CA ILE A 72 -8.22 13.52 11.29
C ILE A 72 -8.32 14.62 10.24
N LYS A 73 -7.46 15.64 10.39
CA LYS A 73 -7.38 16.75 9.43
C LYS A 73 -6.73 16.35 8.10
N ASP A 74 -5.89 15.33 8.14
CA ASP A 74 -5.08 14.85 7.03
C ASP A 74 -5.90 13.85 6.17
N LYS A 75 -6.60 14.37 5.16
CA LYS A 75 -7.56 13.64 4.31
C LYS A 75 -6.91 12.76 3.23
N TYR A 76 -5.67 12.33 3.43
CA TYR A 76 -4.78 11.88 2.35
C TYR A 76 -5.46 10.99 1.33
N ASP A 77 -5.60 11.58 0.14
CA ASP A 77 -6.26 10.98 -0.99
C ASP A 77 -5.25 10.16 -1.79
N SER A 78 -5.09 8.90 -1.40
CA SER A 78 -4.33 7.93 -2.19
C SER A 78 -4.93 7.77 -3.60
N PHE A 79 -6.22 8.04 -3.82
CA PHE A 79 -6.86 7.89 -5.14
C PHE A 79 -6.22 8.79 -6.20
N SER A 80 -6.03 10.06 -5.88
CA SER A 80 -5.52 11.05 -6.84
C SER A 80 -4.12 10.73 -7.39
N LYS A 81 -3.33 9.92 -6.65
CA LYS A 81 -1.92 9.64 -6.97
C LYS A 81 -1.69 8.29 -7.62
N VAL A 82 -2.69 7.41 -7.60
CA VAL A 82 -2.56 6.01 -8.04
C VAL A 82 -2.56 5.86 -9.57
N ARG A 83 -3.27 6.73 -10.30
CA ARG A 83 -3.43 6.62 -11.76
C ARG A 83 -2.11 6.74 -12.54
N ASP A 84 -1.14 7.47 -11.97
CA ASP A 84 0.14 7.74 -12.61
C ASP A 84 1.23 6.72 -12.22
N ILE A 85 0.91 5.73 -11.38
CA ILE A 85 1.86 4.74 -10.89
C ILE A 85 2.02 3.60 -11.89
N LYS A 86 3.22 3.49 -12.48
CA LYS A 86 3.63 2.36 -13.32
C LYS A 86 4.28 1.27 -12.46
N ALA A 87 3.55 0.68 -11.52
CA ALA A 87 4.17 -0.29 -10.62
C ALA A 87 3.20 -1.40 -10.14
N LYS A 88 3.70 -2.64 -10.18
CA LYS A 88 2.93 -3.87 -9.97
C LYS A 88 2.48 -4.05 -8.52
N THR A 89 1.24 -3.66 -8.22
CA THR A 89 0.71 -3.59 -6.85
C THR A 89 0.06 -4.89 -6.39
N LEU A 90 0.46 -5.40 -5.22
CA LEU A 90 -0.24 -6.45 -4.44
C LEU A 90 -1.29 -5.77 -3.54
N ALA A 91 -2.42 -6.41 -3.28
CA ALA A 91 -3.39 -5.94 -2.29
C ALA A 91 -4.04 -7.15 -1.62
N GLN A 92 -4.15 -7.11 -0.30
CA GLN A 92 -4.60 -8.23 0.53
C GLN A 92 -5.84 -7.85 1.34
N ASN A 93 -6.74 -8.82 1.53
CA ASN A 93 -7.92 -8.73 2.38
C ASN A 93 -7.60 -9.04 3.85
N ASP A 94 -8.23 -8.31 4.76
CA ASP A 94 -7.94 -8.34 6.20
C ASP A 94 -9.17 -7.88 7.00
N GLU A 95 -9.39 -8.44 8.18
CA GLU A 95 -10.50 -8.12 9.09
C GLU A 95 -10.54 -6.66 9.59
N VAL A 96 -9.39 -5.97 9.68
CA VAL A 96 -9.35 -4.59 10.21
C VAL A 96 -9.61 -3.53 9.15
N ILE A 97 -9.28 -3.81 7.89
CA ILE A 97 -9.56 -2.91 6.76
C ILE A 97 -10.56 -3.63 5.87
N PRO A 98 -11.87 -3.27 5.96
CA PRO A 98 -12.90 -3.95 5.17
C PRO A 98 -12.50 -3.98 3.71
N LEU A 99 -12.71 -5.14 3.06
CA LEU A 99 -12.43 -5.40 1.64
C LEU A 99 -12.80 -4.20 0.75
N LYS A 100 -13.91 -3.53 1.05
CA LYS A 100 -14.40 -2.35 0.33
C LYS A 100 -13.37 -1.23 0.21
N ASN A 101 -12.58 -0.95 1.24
CA ASN A 101 -11.58 0.13 1.19
C ASN A 101 -10.37 -0.26 0.33
N SER A 102 -9.90 -1.51 0.44
CA SER A 102 -8.85 -2.05 -0.43
C SER A 102 -9.33 -2.11 -1.89
N GLN A 103 -10.57 -2.56 -2.11
CA GLN A 103 -11.20 -2.68 -3.42
C GLN A 103 -11.37 -1.32 -4.09
N ASN A 104 -11.84 -0.29 -3.37
CA ASN A 104 -11.94 1.06 -3.92
C ASN A 104 -10.59 1.58 -4.43
N LEU A 105 -9.47 1.23 -3.76
CA LEU A 105 -8.15 1.62 -4.21
C LEU A 105 -7.68 0.79 -5.41
N ILE A 106 -7.92 -0.53 -5.39
CA ILE A 106 -7.63 -1.44 -6.50
C ILE A 106 -8.35 -0.98 -7.78
N ASP A 107 -9.62 -0.59 -7.68
CA ASP A 107 -10.47 -0.20 -8.81
C ASP A 107 -9.96 1.08 -9.53
N VAL A 108 -9.07 1.83 -8.89
CA VAL A 108 -8.49 3.07 -9.44
C VAL A 108 -7.22 2.79 -10.25
N PHE A 109 -6.54 1.67 -9.99
CA PHE A 109 -5.42 1.25 -10.81
C PHE A 109 -5.94 0.83 -12.19
N LEU A 110 -5.18 1.15 -13.24
CA LEU A 110 -5.40 0.48 -14.53
C LEU A 110 -5.13 -1.02 -14.33
N ARG A 111 -5.96 -1.88 -14.93
CA ARG A 111 -5.84 -3.34 -14.77
C ARG A 111 -4.45 -3.88 -15.10
N GLU A 112 -3.75 -3.24 -16.02
CA GLU A 112 -2.40 -3.59 -16.45
C GLU A 112 -1.30 -3.21 -15.43
N GLN A 113 -1.63 -2.34 -14.46
CA GLN A 113 -0.71 -1.83 -13.44
C GLN A 113 -0.78 -2.63 -12.12
N VAL A 114 -1.83 -3.42 -11.90
CA VAL A 114 -2.12 -4.04 -10.59
C VAL A 114 -2.17 -5.57 -10.71
N THR A 115 -1.58 -6.27 -9.73
CA THR A 115 -1.73 -7.72 -9.57
C THR A 115 -2.19 -8.01 -8.15
N VAL A 116 -3.49 -8.18 -7.98
CA VAL A 116 -4.08 -8.40 -6.67
C VAL A 116 -3.87 -9.85 -6.24
N THR A 117 -3.50 -10.06 -4.98
CA THR A 117 -3.40 -11.40 -4.38
C THR A 117 -4.02 -11.35 -3.00
N THR A 118 -5.17 -12.02 -2.87
CA THR A 118 -5.86 -12.13 -1.60
C THR A 118 -5.31 -13.31 -0.81
N ILE A 119 -4.67 -13.03 0.32
CA ILE A 119 -4.32 -14.04 1.30
C ILE A 119 -5.50 -14.15 2.27
N LEU A 120 -6.12 -15.32 2.31
CA LEU A 120 -7.24 -15.65 3.19
C LEU A 120 -6.74 -15.95 4.62
N ASP A 121 -7.65 -15.89 5.59
CA ASP A 121 -7.44 -16.31 6.98
C ASP A 121 -6.26 -15.63 7.69
N SER A 122 -6.09 -14.32 7.49
CA SER A 122 -5.06 -13.53 8.16
C SER A 122 -5.63 -12.20 8.64
N GLY A 123 -5.55 -11.94 9.95
CA GLY A 123 -5.89 -10.65 10.54
C GLY A 123 -4.77 -9.62 10.38
N HIS A 124 -5.08 -8.35 10.63
CA HIS A 124 -4.18 -7.20 10.44
C HIS A 124 -2.87 -7.28 11.16
N ASN A 125 -2.86 -7.95 12.31
CA ASN A 125 -1.69 -8.06 13.16
C ASN A 125 -0.95 -9.39 12.94
N ASP A 126 -1.66 -10.44 12.55
CA ASP A 126 -1.11 -11.81 12.50
C ASP A 126 -0.63 -12.17 11.08
N LEU A 127 -0.74 -11.23 10.15
CA LEU A 127 -0.29 -11.39 8.78
C LEU A 127 1.18 -11.77 8.66
N SER A 128 2.04 -11.18 9.50
CA SER A 128 3.47 -11.50 9.54
C SER A 128 3.77 -12.89 10.11
N GLU A 129 2.76 -13.65 10.53
CA GLU A 129 2.90 -15.04 10.99
C GLU A 129 2.50 -16.03 9.88
N ASN A 130 1.85 -15.55 8.82
CA ASN A 130 1.41 -16.40 7.71
C ASN A 130 2.54 -16.63 6.70
N LYS A 131 2.89 -17.90 6.44
CA LYS A 131 3.91 -18.26 5.44
C LYS A 131 3.55 -17.82 4.02
N HIS A 132 2.26 -17.76 3.68
CA HIS A 132 1.80 -17.27 2.38
C HIS A 132 2.11 -15.79 2.16
N TYR A 133 2.19 -15.00 3.23
CA TYR A 133 2.60 -13.60 3.17
C TYR A 133 4.06 -13.46 2.76
N TYR A 134 4.99 -14.14 3.44
CA TYR A 134 6.41 -14.07 3.08
C TYR A 134 6.71 -14.69 1.72
N ASN A 135 6.06 -15.81 1.38
CA ASN A 135 6.24 -16.44 0.08
C ASN A 135 5.74 -15.52 -1.05
N GLY A 136 4.56 -14.91 -0.89
CA GLY A 136 4.04 -13.94 -1.85
C GLY A 136 4.95 -12.72 -1.99
N LEU A 137 5.45 -12.18 -0.89
CA LEU A 137 6.38 -11.04 -0.89
C LEU A 137 7.70 -11.39 -1.61
N HIS A 138 8.30 -12.53 -1.26
CA HIS A 138 9.55 -13.01 -1.84
C HIS A 138 9.41 -13.25 -3.34
N ASP A 139 8.36 -13.96 -3.76
CA ASP A 139 8.10 -14.23 -5.18
C ASP A 139 7.93 -12.94 -5.99
N LYS A 140 7.22 -11.94 -5.46
CA LYS A 140 7.05 -10.65 -6.15
C LYS A 140 8.35 -9.85 -6.22
N ILE A 141 9.16 -9.86 -5.15
CA ILE A 141 10.48 -9.21 -5.15
C ILE A 141 11.41 -9.88 -6.16
N GLU A 142 11.38 -11.21 -6.28
CA GLU A 142 12.17 -11.98 -7.26
C GLU A 142 11.60 -11.91 -8.70
N GLY A 143 10.48 -11.21 -8.90
CA GLY A 143 9.86 -11.06 -10.21
C GLY A 143 9.03 -12.26 -10.69
N LYS A 144 8.71 -13.20 -9.80
CA LYS A 144 7.80 -14.31 -10.04
C LYS A 144 6.35 -13.84 -9.87
N TRP A 145 5.80 -13.28 -10.94
CA TRP A 145 4.41 -12.82 -11.00
C TRP A 145 3.47 -13.93 -11.48
N SER A 146 3.45 -15.09 -10.81
CA SER A 146 2.51 -16.17 -11.15
C SER A 146 1.09 -15.84 -10.68
N GLN A 147 0.10 -16.11 -11.53
CA GLN A 147 -1.33 -16.02 -11.21
C GLN A 147 -1.74 -17.28 -10.45
N HIS A 148 -2.13 -17.13 -9.18
CA HIS A 148 -2.91 -18.12 -8.43
C HIS A 148 -4.26 -17.48 -8.12
#